data_AF-A0A954SWK3-F1
#
_entry.id   AF-A0A954SWK3-F1
#
_cell.length_a   1.000
_cell.length_b   1.000
_cell.length_c   1.000
_cell.angle_alpha   90.00
_cell.angle_beta   90.00
_cell.angle_gamma   90.00
#
_symmetry.space_group_name_H-M   'P 1'
#
loop_
_entity.id
_entity.type
_entity.pdbx_description
1 polymer ?
#
loop_
_entity_poly.entity_id
_entity_poly.type
_entity_poly.pdbx_seq_one_letter_code
_entity_poly.pdbx_strand_id
1 'polypeptide(L)'
;QVEGFDTRGRWEDAGRYNLARAWELQRVDDEAAKIYEQIGGPQEAGHALRARWLRERGRTEATPDAPTPDPAPPTGDTDEGAQESN
;
A
#
# COMPACT_ATOMS: atom_id res chain seq x y z
N GLN A 1 40.42 11.99 -25.31
CA GLN A 1 40.52 11.50 -23.93
C GLN A 1 39.15 10.94 -23.60
N VAL A 2 39.00 9.61 -23.54
CA VAL A 2 37.69 9.02 -23.19
C VAL A 2 37.56 9.18 -21.68
N GLU A 3 36.62 10.02 -21.24
CA GLU A 3 36.30 10.17 -19.82
C GLU A 3 36.12 8.78 -19.21
N GLY A 4 36.87 8.52 -18.13
CA GLY A 4 36.84 7.24 -17.45
C GLY A 4 35.39 6.89 -17.11
N PHE A 5 34.90 5.81 -17.69
CA PHE A 5 33.55 5.31 -17.47
C PHE A 5 33.47 4.90 -16.00
N ASP A 6 33.02 5.79 -15.12
CA ASP A 6 32.85 5.46 -13.70
C ASP A 6 31.67 4.48 -13.61
N THR A 7 32.01 3.21 -13.42
CA THR A 7 31.06 2.11 -13.34
C THR A 7 30.61 1.87 -11.92
N ARG A 8 31.36 2.32 -10.91
CA ARG A 8 31.11 1.97 -9.50
C ARG A 8 29.79 2.58 -9.02
N GLY A 9 29.55 3.86 -9.30
CA GLY A 9 28.28 4.50 -8.95
C GLY A 9 27.07 3.87 -9.64
N ARG A 10 27.24 3.41 -10.90
CA ARG A 10 26.14 2.76 -11.65
C ARG A 10 25.78 1.38 -11.11
N TRP A 11 26.75 0.60 -10.66
CA TRP A 11 26.47 -0.69 -10.01
C TRP A 11 25.78 -0.52 -8.66
N GLU A 12 26.10 0.56 -7.94
CA GLU A 12 25.45 0.89 -6.68
C GLU A 12 23.95 1.19 -6.88
N ASP A 13 23.63 2.03 -7.86
CA ASP A 13 22.23 2.37 -8.19
C ASP A 13 21.44 1.17 -8.73
N ALA A 14 22.07 0.30 -9.53
CA ALA A 14 21.47 -0.97 -9.93
C ALA A 14 21.21 -1.90 -8.72
N GLY A 15 22.11 -1.93 -7.75
CA GLY A 15 21.95 -2.65 -6.50
C GLY A 15 20.77 -2.13 -5.68
N ARG A 16 20.69 -0.81 -5.51
CA ARG A 16 19.54 -0.13 -4.87
C ARG A 16 18.24 -0.46 -5.56
N TYR A 17 18.21 -0.42 -6.90
CA TYR A 17 17.02 -0.77 -7.68
C TYR A 17 16.54 -2.20 -7.38
N ASN A 18 17.45 -3.17 -7.39
CA ASN A 18 17.12 -4.57 -7.11
C ASN A 18 16.62 -4.76 -5.68
N LEU A 19 17.22 -4.07 -4.70
CA LEU A 19 16.76 -4.09 -3.31
C LEU A 19 15.35 -3.50 -3.16
N ALA A 20 15.08 -2.35 -3.78
CA ALA A 20 13.75 -1.74 -3.78
C ALA A 20 12.69 -2.67 -4.41
N ARG A 21 13.03 -3.36 -5.51
CA ARG A 21 12.16 -4.37 -6.12
C ARG A 21 11.89 -5.56 -5.19
N ALA A 22 12.89 -6.04 -4.47
CA ALA A 22 12.73 -7.13 -3.52
C ALA A 22 11.80 -6.74 -2.36
N TRP A 23 11.88 -5.50 -1.88
CA TRP A 23 10.99 -4.96 -0.84
C TRP A 23 9.56 -4.76 -1.34
N GLU A 24 9.40 -4.26 -2.57
CA GLU A 24 8.07 -4.13 -3.20
C GLU A 24 7.35 -5.49 -3.32
N LEU A 25 8.08 -6.57 -3.66
CA LEU A 25 7.53 -7.93 -3.72
C LEU A 25 7.09 -8.45 -2.34
N GLN A 26 7.72 -7.97 -1.27
CA GLN A 26 7.41 -8.33 0.10
C GLN A 26 6.37 -7.39 0.75
N ARG A 27 5.78 -6.45 -0.02
CA ARG A 27 4.83 -5.44 0.47
C ARG A 27 5.40 -4.51 1.54
N VAL A 28 6.72 -4.34 1.56
CA VAL A 28 7.40 -3.38 2.43
C VAL A 28 7.55 -2.05 1.68
N ASP A 29 6.41 -1.39 1.47
CA ASP A 29 6.26 -0.34 0.46
C ASP A 29 6.94 0.98 0.83
N ASP A 30 6.91 1.37 2.11
CA ASP A 30 7.56 2.60 2.59
C ASP A 30 9.08 2.51 2.44
N GLU A 31 9.63 1.36 2.79
CA GLU A 31 11.04 0.99 2.64
C GLU A 31 11.44 1.00 1.16
N ALA A 32 10.65 0.36 0.28
CA ALA A 32 10.90 0.38 -1.16
C ALA A 32 10.87 1.81 -1.74
N ALA A 33 9.91 2.64 -1.31
CA ALA A 33 9.80 4.02 -1.75
C ALA A 33 11.02 4.87 -1.36
N LYS A 34 11.52 4.73 -0.12
CA LYS A 34 12.73 5.43 0.35
C LYS A 34 13.95 5.13 -0.52
N ILE A 35 14.12 3.87 -0.94
CA ILE A 35 15.25 3.50 -1.80
C ILE A 35 15.08 4.06 -3.21
N TYR A 36 13.88 4.00 -3.79
CA TYR A 36 13.64 4.57 -5.12
C TYR A 36 13.97 6.06 -5.20
N GLU A 37 13.70 6.83 -4.15
CA GLU A 37 14.02 8.26 -4.07
C GLU A 37 15.53 8.56 -4.02
N GLN A 38 16.37 7.57 -3.71
CA GLN A 38 17.83 7.71 -3.65
C GLN A 38 18.52 7.34 -4.97
N ILE A 39 17.79 6.76 -5.93
CA ILE A 39 18.35 6.33 -7.22
C ILE A 39 18.31 7.51 -8.19
N GLY A 40 19.49 8.04 -8.50
CA GLY A 40 19.66 9.10 -9.50
C GLY A 40 19.80 8.56 -10.93
N GLY A 41 20.01 9.48 -11.87
CA GLY A 41 20.34 9.15 -13.25
C GLY A 41 19.15 9.20 -14.21
N PRO A 42 19.28 8.62 -15.42
CA PRO A 42 18.31 8.82 -16.50
C PRO A 42 16.87 8.38 -16.17
N GLN A 43 16.70 7.47 -15.20
CA GLN A 43 15.41 6.92 -14.79
C GLN A 43 14.84 7.58 -13.52
N GLU A 44 15.50 8.59 -12.94
CA GLU A 44 15.12 9.23 -11.67
C GLU A 44 13.64 9.62 -11.61
N ALA A 45 13.11 10.25 -12.66
CA ALA A 45 11.70 10.63 -12.73
C ALA A 45 10.75 9.42 -12.62
N GLY A 46 11.11 8.29 -13.23
CA GLY A 46 10.36 7.04 -13.13
C GLY A 46 10.42 6.44 -11.73
N HIS A 47 11.58 6.50 -11.07
CA HIS A 47 11.73 6.07 -9.69
C HIS A 47 10.91 6.93 -8.72
N ALA A 48 10.90 8.26 -8.91
CA ALA A 48 10.09 9.17 -8.12
C ALA A 48 8.57 8.90 -8.26
N LEU A 49 8.09 8.65 -9.48
CA LEU A 49 6.69 8.25 -9.70
C LEU A 49 6.36 6.93 -9.01
N ARG A 50 7.26 5.94 -9.07
CA ARG A 50 7.08 4.65 -8.41
C ARG A 50 7.06 4.77 -6.88
N ALA A 51 7.97 5.56 -6.30
CA ALA A 51 8.01 5.84 -4.87
C ALA A 51 6.71 6.49 -4.39
N ARG A 52 6.20 7.48 -5.12
CA ARG A 52 4.91 8.12 -4.82
C ARG A 52 3.75 7.11 -4.86
N TRP A 53 3.72 6.24 -5.86
CA TRP A 53 2.69 5.21 -5.98
C TRP A 53 2.74 4.19 -4.83
N LEU A 54 3.93 3.74 -4.43
CA LEU A 54 4.09 2.81 -3.30
C LEU A 54 3.61 3.42 -1.98
N ARG A 55 3.95 4.68 -1.71
CA ARG A 55 3.45 5.41 -0.54
C ARG A 55 1.92 5.51 -0.51
N GLU A 56 1.27 5.58 -1.67
CA GLU A 56 -0.20 5.62 -1.76
C GLU A 56 -0.84 4.24 -1.58
N ARG A 57 -0.19 3.19 -2.13
CA ARG A 57 -0.64 1.80 -1.99
C ARG A 57 -0.70 1.38 -0.53
N GLY A 58 0.34 1.68 0.25
CA GLY A 58 0.38 1.40 1.69
C GLY A 58 -0.71 2.12 2.49
N ARG A 59 -1.10 3.34 2.11
CA ARG A 59 -2.21 4.07 2.77
C ARG A 59 -3.57 3.45 2.47
N THR A 60 -3.78 3.00 1.24
CA THR A 60 -5.05 2.40 0.83
C THR A 60 -5.29 1.07 1.55
N GLU A 61 -4.24 0.25 1.68
CA GLU A 61 -4.31 -1.04 2.39
C GLU A 61 -4.47 -0.88 3.91
N ALA A 62 -4.08 0.26 4.48
CA ALA A 62 -4.15 0.52 5.91
C ALA A 62 -5.52 1.03 6.43
N THR A 63 -6.59 1.03 5.64
CA THR A 63 -7.93 1.46 6.10
C THR A 63 -8.63 0.32 6.86
N PRO A 64 -8.83 0.39 8.20
CA PRO A 64 -9.63 -0.56 8.94
C PRO A 64 -11.05 -0.01 9.20
N ASP A 65 -12.01 -0.93 9.20
CA ASP A 65 -13.43 -0.85 9.57
C ASP A 65 -14.38 0.03 8.74
N ALA A 66 -15.08 -0.65 7.83
CA ALA A 66 -16.46 -0.31 7.54
C ALA A 66 -17.27 -0.29 8.87
N PRO A 67 -18.19 0.67 9.05
CA PRO A 67 -19.03 0.70 10.25
C PRO A 67 -19.79 -0.62 10.34
N THR A 68 -19.62 -1.34 11.46
CA THR A 68 -20.47 -2.47 11.80
C THR A 68 -21.91 -1.94 11.83
N PRO A 69 -22.86 -2.51 11.06
CA PRO A 69 -24.25 -2.08 11.11
C PRO A 69 -24.77 -2.29 12.53
N ASP A 70 -25.36 -1.24 13.10
CA ASP A 70 -26.01 -1.25 14.41
C ASP A 70 -27.03 -2.41 14.44
N PRO A 71 -27.00 -3.33 15.43
CA PRO A 71 -27.98 -4.40 15.50
C PRO A 71 -29.37 -3.77 15.61
N ALA A 72 -30.22 -4.02 14.60
CA ALA A 72 -31.61 -3.60 14.61
C ALA A 72 -32.27 -4.02 15.94
N PRO A 73 -33.07 -3.14 16.58
CA PRO A 73 -33.79 -3.53 17.79
C PRO A 73 -34.63 -4.77 17.46
N PRO A 74 -34.73 -5.76 18.37
CA PRO A 74 -35.55 -6.93 18.13
C PRO A 74 -36.99 -6.43 17.88
N THR A 75 -37.51 -6.67 16.69
CA THR A 75 -38.94 -6.64 16.41
C THR A 75 -39.55 -7.63 17.39
N GLY A 76 -40.09 -7.10 18.49
CA GLY A 76 -40.89 -7.87 19.42
C GLY A 76 -42.02 -8.50 18.62
N ASP A 77 -42.06 -9.83 18.68
CA ASP A 77 -43.23 -10.60 18.27
C ASP A 77 -44.43 -10.06 19.04
N THR A 78 -45.28 -9.29 18.35
CA THR A 78 -46.65 -9.06 18.77
C THR A 78 -47.38 -10.39 18.60
N ASP A 79 -47.28 -11.25 19.60
CA ASP A 79 -48.22 -12.35 19.82
C ASP A 79 -49.50 -11.74 20.40
N GLU A 80 -50.35 -11.20 19.51
CA GLU A 80 -51.73 -10.89 19.86
C GLU A 80 -52.46 -12.22 20.08
N GLY A 81 -52.41 -12.68 21.33
CA GLY A 81 -53.18 -13.81 21.82
C GLY A 81 -54.65 -13.63 21.52
N ALA A 82 -55.16 -14.46 20.60
CA ALA A 82 -56.58 -14.74 20.46
C ALA A 82 -57.07 -15.41 21.75
N GLN A 83 -57.73 -14.65 22.63
CA GLN A 83 -58.60 -15.23 23.66
C GLN A 83 -60.03 -15.27 23.13
N GLU A 84 -60.40 -16.43 22.62
CA GLU A 84 -61.80 -16.84 22.54
C GLU A 84 -62.41 -16.84 23.95
N SER A 85 -63.59 -16.25 24.11
CA SER A 85 -64.42 -16.40 25.30
C SER A 85 -65.85 -16.67 24.86
N ASN A 86 -66.35 -17.79 25.38
CA ASN A 86 -67.67 -18.42 25.24
C ASN A 86 -68.86 -17.45 25.28
#